data_AF-A0A9P1F4Q6-F1
#
_entry.id   AF-A0A9P1F4Q6-F1
#
_cell.length_a   1.000
_cell.length_b   1.000
_cell.length_c   1.000
_cell.angle_alpha   90.00
_cell.angle_beta   90.00
_cell.angle_gamma   90.00
#
_symmetry.space_group_name_H-M   'P 1'
#
loop_
_entity.id
_entity.type
_entity.pdbx_description
1 polymer ?
#
loop_
_entity_poly.entity_id
_entity_poly.type
_entity_poly.pdbx_seq_one_letter_code
_entity_poly.pdbx_strand_id
1 'polypeptide(L)'
;MNSKTVLLAFLLAIISVCLAQKKEEIFARAVGPCIADKCQTAHTCFYGQCIPDGIAPPMKALNQADAIGPCLNSMCPGDNFCHQGHCYSSSLISV
;
A
#
# COMPACT_ATOMS: atom_id res chain seq x y z
N MET A 1 -24.28 -24.49 -17.58
CA MET A 1 -23.75 -23.37 -16.77
C MET A 1 -24.91 -22.83 -15.94
N ASN A 2 -24.85 -22.91 -14.61
CA ASN A 2 -26.02 -22.61 -13.77
C ASN A 2 -26.23 -21.10 -13.62
N SER A 3 -27.48 -20.62 -13.67
CA SER A 3 -27.83 -19.21 -13.45
C SER A 3 -27.25 -18.66 -12.13
N LYS A 4 -27.23 -19.51 -11.09
CA LYS A 4 -26.60 -19.21 -9.79
C LYS A 4 -25.08 -18.98 -9.88
N THR A 5 -24.37 -19.75 -10.70
CA THR A 5 -22.92 -19.55 -10.91
C THR A 5 -22.61 -18.27 -11.68
N VAL A 6 -23.48 -17.83 -12.60
CA VAL A 6 -23.31 -16.57 -13.33
C VAL A 6 -23.53 -15.37 -12.40
N LEU A 7 -24.58 -15.40 -11.57
CA LEU A 7 -24.86 -14.35 -10.60
C LEU A 7 -23.72 -14.20 -9.56
N LEU A 8 -23.19 -15.32 -9.09
CA LEU A 8 -22.11 -15.34 -8.10
C LEU A 8 -20.79 -14.81 -8.69
N ALA A 9 -20.49 -15.14 -9.96
CA ALA A 9 -19.34 -14.60 -10.67
C ALA A 9 -19.44 -13.08 -10.88
N PHE A 10 -20.63 -12.57 -11.22
CA PHE A 10 -20.87 -11.14 -11.35
C PHE A 10 -20.67 -10.40 -10.01
N LEU A 11 -21.18 -10.94 -8.91
CA LEU A 11 -21.00 -10.34 -7.58
C LEU A 11 -19.52 -10.28 -7.17
N LEU A 12 -18.76 -11.35 -7.39
CA LEU A 12 -17.31 -11.38 -7.11
C LEU A 12 -16.53 -10.37 -7.94
N ALA A 13 -16.89 -10.22 -9.23
CA ALA A 13 -16.28 -9.23 -10.10
C ALA A 13 -16.52 -7.79 -9.61
N ILE A 14 -17.75 -7.47 -9.17
CA ILE A 14 -18.08 -6.15 -8.62
C ILE A 14 -17.29 -5.86 -7.35
N ILE A 15 -17.18 -6.83 -6.43
CA ILE A 15 -16.43 -6.68 -5.17
C ILE A 15 -14.93 -6.42 -5.46
N SER A 16 -14.34 -7.16 -6.40
CA SER A 16 -12.95 -6.98 -6.81
C SER A 16 -12.68 -5.57 -7.36
N VAL A 17 -13.59 -5.06 -8.22
CA VAL A 17 -13.48 -3.70 -8.77
C VAL A 17 -13.58 -2.64 -7.67
N CYS A 18 -14.54 -2.77 -6.74
CA CYS A 18 -14.70 -1.81 -5.64
C CYS A 18 -13.46 -1.74 -4.72
N LEU A 19 -12.81 -2.88 -4.45
CA LEU A 19 -11.60 -2.93 -3.63
C LEU A 19 -10.41 -2.22 -4.33
N ALA A 20 -10.24 -2.43 -5.63
CA ALA A 20 -9.20 -1.78 -6.41
C ALA A 20 -9.35 -0.24 -6.43
N GLN A 21 -10.58 0.26 -6.60
CA GLN A 21 -10.87 1.70 -6.62
C GLN A 21 -10.51 2.39 -5.29
N LYS A 22 -10.80 1.76 -4.16
CA LYS A 22 -10.49 2.31 -2.84
C LYS A 22 -8.98 2.49 -2.63
N LYS A 23 -8.17 1.55 -3.13
CA LYS A 23 -6.71 1.61 -3.01
C LYS A 23 -6.13 2.79 -3.80
N GLU A 24 -6.57 2.97 -5.05
CA GLU A 24 -6.14 4.10 -5.87
C GLU A 24 -6.51 5.44 -5.23
N GLU A 25 -7.69 5.56 -4.63
CA GLU A 25 -8.13 6.78 -3.95
C GLU A 25 -7.24 7.16 -2.75
N ILE A 26 -6.72 6.17 -2.01
CA ILE A 26 -5.82 6.40 -0.88
C ILE A 26 -4.48 6.97 -1.35
N PHE A 27 -3.87 6.34 -2.37
CA PHE A 27 -2.58 6.79 -2.90
C PHE A 27 -2.71 8.07 -3.73
N ALA A 28 -3.87 8.35 -4.33
CA ALA A 28 -4.15 9.63 -4.98
C ALA A 28 -4.15 10.82 -4.00
N ARG A 29 -4.36 10.55 -2.70
CA ARG A 29 -4.25 11.55 -1.62
C ARG A 29 -2.87 11.61 -0.99
N ALA A 30 -1.88 10.89 -1.51
CA ALA A 30 -0.51 10.97 -1.02
C ALA A 30 0.07 12.38 -1.27
N VAL A 31 0.69 12.94 -0.23
CA VAL A 31 1.29 14.29 -0.28
C VAL A 31 2.80 14.25 -0.55
N GLY A 32 3.40 13.07 -0.52
CA GLY A 32 4.83 12.87 -0.79
C GLY A 32 5.37 11.58 -0.16
N PRO A 33 6.67 11.28 -0.34
CA PRO A 33 7.30 10.10 0.24
C PRO A 33 7.52 10.28 1.75
N CYS A 34 7.56 9.17 2.47
CA CYS A 34 8.03 9.17 3.85
C CYS A 34 9.52 9.44 3.92
N ILE A 35 9.94 10.22 4.91
CA ILE A 35 11.36 10.45 5.19
C ILE A 35 11.64 9.89 6.58
N ALA A 36 12.46 8.84 6.63
CA ALA A 36 12.81 8.12 7.86
C ALA A 36 11.58 7.62 8.63
N ASP A 37 10.63 7.00 7.92
CA ASP A 37 9.34 6.52 8.48
C ASP A 37 8.46 7.62 9.10
N LYS A 38 8.72 8.88 8.76
CA LYS A 38 7.99 10.04 9.28
C LYS A 38 7.34 10.84 8.16
N CYS A 39 6.23 11.47 8.54
CA CYS A 39 5.45 12.37 7.72
C CYS A 39 5.16 13.67 8.49
N GLN A 40 4.63 14.66 7.78
CA GLN A 40 4.13 15.89 8.40
C GLN A 40 2.96 15.59 9.35
N THR A 41 2.60 16.56 10.18
CA THR A 41 1.45 16.44 11.08
C THR A 41 0.18 16.08 10.31
N ALA A 42 -0.70 15.28 10.91
CA ALA A 42 -1.94 14.77 10.32
C ALA A 42 -1.76 13.79 9.13
N HIS A 43 -0.56 13.21 8.99
CA HIS A 43 -0.27 12.20 7.97
C HIS A 43 0.47 11.00 8.59
N THR A 44 0.18 9.83 8.05
CA THR A 44 0.82 8.58 8.44
C THR A 44 1.62 8.02 7.27
N CYS A 45 2.74 7.37 7.59
CA CYS A 45 3.55 6.69 6.59
C CYS A 45 2.90 5.35 6.24
N PHE A 46 2.42 5.24 5.00
CA PHE A 46 1.78 4.04 4.48
C PHE A 46 2.50 3.58 3.21
N TYR A 47 3.19 2.45 3.29
CA TYR A 47 4.01 1.91 2.19
C TYR A 47 4.96 2.93 1.55
N GLY A 48 5.62 3.75 2.38
CA GLY A 48 6.55 4.79 1.93
C GLY A 48 5.91 6.06 1.39
N GLN A 49 4.58 6.19 1.44
CA GLN A 49 3.86 7.39 1.08
C GLN A 49 3.21 8.02 2.31
N CYS A 50 3.33 9.34 2.43
CA CYS A 50 2.60 10.11 3.42
C CYS A 50 1.18 10.31 2.93
N ILE A 51 0.23 9.67 3.61
CA ILE A 51 -1.20 9.80 3.35
C ILE A 51 -1.90 10.41 4.57
N PRO A 52 -3.02 11.13 4.39
CA PRO A 52 -3.79 11.69 5.50
C PRO A 52 -4.15 10.65 6.56
N ASP A 53 -4.15 11.08 7.82
CA ASP A 53 -4.60 10.24 8.92
C ASP A 53 -6.07 9.85 8.77
N GLY A 54 -6.43 8.65 9.22
CA GLY A 54 -7.81 8.16 9.21
C GLY A 54 -8.29 7.55 7.89
N ILE A 55 -7.52 7.68 6.79
CA ILE A 55 -7.82 6.98 5.53
C ILE A 55 -6.93 5.75 5.30
N ALA A 56 -5.77 5.70 5.96
CA ALA A 56 -4.83 4.59 5.88
C ALA A 56 -5.45 3.31 6.46
N PRO A 57 -5.58 2.21 5.69
CA PRO A 57 -5.93 0.93 6.26
C PRO A 57 -4.75 0.40 7.10
N PRO A 58 -4.99 -0.60 7.97
CA PRO A 58 -3.91 -1.25 8.69
C PRO A 58 -2.90 -1.84 7.71
N MET A 59 -1.64 -1.43 7.85
CA MET A 59 -0.56 -1.93 7.00
C MET A 59 -0.26 -3.38 7.36
N LYS A 60 0.01 -4.22 6.35
CA LYS A 60 0.45 -5.59 6.60
C LYS A 60 1.78 -5.57 7.38
N ALA A 61 1.90 -6.44 8.37
CA ALA A 61 3.19 -6.65 9.05
C ALA A 61 4.23 -7.13 8.03
N LEU A 62 5.27 -6.32 7.83
CA LEU A 62 6.38 -6.64 6.94
C LEU A 62 7.41 -7.47 7.71
N ASN A 63 7.81 -8.59 7.13
CA ASN A 63 8.88 -9.40 7.69
C ASN A 63 10.22 -8.85 7.19
N GLN A 64 11.20 -8.70 8.07
CA GLN A 64 12.56 -8.28 7.69
C GLN A 64 13.21 -9.23 6.67
N ALA A 65 12.83 -10.51 6.65
CA ALA A 65 13.29 -11.47 5.65
C ALA A 65 12.86 -11.12 4.20
N ASP A 66 11.77 -10.36 4.03
CA ASP A 66 11.28 -9.90 2.73
C ASP A 66 11.96 -8.58 2.29
N ALA A 67 12.88 -8.06 3.10
CA ALA A 67 13.61 -6.85 2.77
C ALA A 67 14.61 -7.11 1.63
N ILE A 68 14.59 -6.24 0.63
CA ILE A 68 15.54 -6.24 -0.49
C ILE A 68 16.93 -5.79 -0.02
N GLY A 69 16.98 -4.93 1.00
CA GLY A 69 18.22 -4.38 1.54
C GLY A 69 17.96 -3.26 2.56
N PRO A 70 19.00 -2.52 2.99
CA PRO A 70 18.85 -1.35 3.84
C PRO A 70 18.38 -0.13 3.05
N CYS A 71 17.78 0.84 3.73
CA CYS A 71 17.50 2.14 3.14
C CYS A 71 18.78 2.96 2.96
N LEU A 72 18.87 3.69 1.86
CA LEU A 72 19.93 4.63 1.56
C LEU A 72 19.39 6.05 1.79
N ASN A 73 19.87 6.74 2.83
CA ASN A 73 19.35 8.05 3.26
C ASN A 73 17.83 8.06 3.45
N SER A 74 17.29 7.00 4.06
CA SER A 74 15.85 6.80 4.26
C SER A 74 15.02 6.69 2.97
N MET A 75 15.67 6.43 1.84
CA MET A 75 15.05 6.19 0.55
C MET A 75 15.49 4.84 0.00
N CYS A 76 14.73 4.32 -0.96
CA CYS A 76 15.01 3.07 -1.65
C CYS A 76 15.07 3.32 -3.15
N PRO A 77 15.92 2.58 -3.89
CA PRO A 77 16.01 2.74 -5.34
C PRO A 77 14.74 2.22 -6.04
N GLY A 78 14.39 2.88 -7.14
CA GLY A 78 13.21 2.54 -7.95
C GLY A 78 11.89 2.81 -7.22
N ASP A 79 10.90 1.96 -7.47
CA ASP A 79 9.58 2.09 -6.85
C ASP A 79 9.50 1.43 -5.47
N ASN A 80 10.62 1.09 -4.84
CA ASN A 80 10.64 0.46 -3.52
C ASN A 80 10.41 1.49 -2.42
N PHE A 81 9.88 1.05 -1.28
CA PHE A 81 9.67 1.93 -0.14
C PHE A 81 10.56 1.56 1.05
N CYS A 82 10.98 2.59 1.78
CA CYS A 82 11.71 2.42 3.03
C CYS A 82 10.73 2.23 4.19
N HIS A 83 10.91 1.17 4.96
CA HIS A 83 10.20 0.95 6.21
C HIS A 83 11.15 0.39 7.29
N GLN A 84 11.19 1.04 8.45
CA GLN A 84 12.06 0.68 9.58
C GLN A 84 13.53 0.50 9.18
N GLY A 85 14.03 1.33 8.26
CA GLY A 85 15.41 1.25 7.77
C GLY A 85 15.68 0.14 6.75
N HIS A 86 14.65 -0.57 6.29
CA HIS A 86 14.73 -1.61 5.26
C HIS A 86 13.91 -1.27 4.02
N CYS A 87 14.41 -1.65 2.85
CA CYS A 87 13.74 -1.48 1.57
C CYS A 87 12.85 -2.67 1.24
N TYR A 88 11.60 -2.38 0.88
CA TYR A 88 10.59 -3.36 0.54
C TYR A 88 10.02 -3.10 -0.85
N SER A 89 9.61 -4.17 -1.53
CA SER A 89 9.01 -4.06 -2.86
C SER A 89 7.61 -3.46 -2.77
N SER A 90 7.32 -2.48 -3.63
CA SER A 90 5.94 -1.96 -3.80
C SER A 90 4.95 -3.00 -4.32
N SER A 91 5.43 -4.16 -4.79
CA SER A 91 4.59 -5.33 -5.05
C SER A 91 3.82 -5.78 -3.79
N LEU A 92 4.35 -5.53 -2.59
CA LEU A 92 3.71 -5.86 -1.30
C LEU A 92 2.50 -4.98 -0.98
N ILE A 93 2.28 -3.93 -1.75
CA ILE A 93 1.12 -3.04 -1.65
C ILE A 93 -0.11 -3.70 -2.34
N SER A 94 0.09 -4.68 -3.22
CA SER A 94 -0.94 -5.22 -4.14
C SER A 94 -1.55 -6.57 -3.76
N VAL A 95 -1.54 -6.94 -2.47
CA VAL A 95 -2.18 -8.17 -1.99
C VAL A 95 -3.50 -7.86 -1.30
#